data_AF-A0A543EGW5-F1
#
_entry.id   AF-A0A543EGW5-F1
#
_cell.length_a   1.000
_cell.length_b   1.000
_cell.length_c   1.000
_cell.angle_alpha   90.00
_cell.angle_beta   90.00
_cell.angle_gamma   90.00
#
_symmetry.space_group_name_H-M   'P 1'
#
loop_
_entity.id
_entity.type
_entity.pdbx_description
1 polymer ?
#
loop_
_entity_poly.entity_id
_entity_poly.type
_entity_poly.pdbx_seq_one_letter_code
_entity_poly.pdbx_strand_id
1 'polypeptide(L)'
;MKEHRDLPIYKKAEEIYKTLQIITDLFPEDNDYLQHLKSNLLGDIMIIQAKISGAEAVKLYDIKMENAAIIRKAAREIMVSGNHLELLGFSDAKYYKIIRNLIEDFRLLFIDWVAGFNPKHYIVDEWGLFNPPGISPDYVQRDDELDFLDEDDEDN
;
A
#
# COMPACT_ATOMS: atom_id res chain seq x y z
N MET A 1 -4.46 -19.17 -9.36
CA MET A 1 -4.34 -17.86 -8.66
C MET A 1 -3.00 -17.78 -7.91
N LYS A 2 -2.07 -16.91 -8.33
CA LYS A 2 -0.86 -16.66 -7.51
C LYS A 2 -1.31 -16.10 -6.16
N GLU A 3 -0.89 -16.72 -5.06
CA GLU A 3 -1.12 -16.14 -3.74
C GLU A 3 -0.49 -14.74 -3.74
N HIS A 4 -1.27 -13.70 -3.46
CA HIS A 4 -0.79 -12.32 -3.31
C HIS A 4 0.43 -12.22 -2.37
N ARG A 5 0.57 -13.18 -1.45
CA ARG A 5 1.71 -13.37 -0.54
C ARG A 5 3.03 -13.64 -1.24
N ASP A 6 3.00 -14.13 -2.48
CA ASP A 6 4.19 -14.39 -3.27
C ASP A 6 4.72 -13.17 -4.02
N LEU A 7 3.92 -12.10 -4.13
CA LEU A 7 4.31 -10.89 -4.81
C LEU A 7 5.53 -10.25 -4.13
N PRO A 8 6.52 -9.78 -4.90
CA PRO A 8 7.68 -9.08 -4.35
C PRO A 8 7.28 -7.92 -3.43
N ILE A 9 6.28 -7.13 -3.82
CA ILE A 9 5.78 -5.99 -3.04
C ILE A 9 5.19 -6.44 -1.69
N TYR A 10 4.46 -7.56 -1.65
CA TYR A 10 3.89 -8.09 -0.42
C TYR A 10 4.98 -8.63 0.51
N LYS A 11 5.94 -9.39 -0.03
CA LYS A 11 7.09 -9.89 0.74
C LYS A 11 7.90 -8.75 1.35
N LYS A 12 8.10 -7.65 0.60
CA LYS A 12 8.75 -6.45 1.12
C LYS A 12 7.92 -5.75 2.21
N ALA A 13 6.59 -5.68 2.07
CA ALA A 13 5.72 -5.17 3.13
C ALA A 13 5.80 -6.03 4.41
N GLU A 14 5.90 -7.35 4.27
CA GLU A 14 6.09 -8.26 5.41
C GLU A 14 7.45 -8.06 6.11
N GLU A 15 8.52 -7.84 5.34
CA GLU A 15 9.85 -7.49 5.88
C GLU A 15 9.81 -6.17 6.66
N ILE A 16 9.13 -5.15 6.13
CA ILE A 16 8.92 -3.87 6.83
C ILE A 16 8.15 -4.08 8.12
N TYR A 17 7.06 -4.86 8.11
CA TYR A 17 6.26 -5.16 9.31
C TYR A 17 7.11 -5.79 10.40
N LYS A 18 7.85 -6.86 10.08
CA LYS A 18 8.75 -7.53 11.03
C LYS A 18 9.80 -6.58 11.60
N THR A 19 10.36 -5.71 10.76
CA THR A 19 11.37 -4.73 11.19
C THR A 19 10.75 -3.65 12.08
N LEU A 20 9.54 -3.16 11.76
CA LEU A 20 8.80 -2.22 12.60
C LEU A 20 8.48 -2.82 13.97
N GLN A 21 8.05 -4.09 14.03
CA GLN A 21 7.83 -4.77 15.32
C GLN A 21 9.10 -4.75 16.18
N ILE A 22 10.23 -5.21 15.63
CA ILE A 22 11.51 -5.24 16.35
C ILE A 22 11.91 -3.86 16.88
N ILE A 23 11.79 -2.81 16.06
CA ILE A 23 12.18 -1.44 16.48
C ILE A 23 11.21 -0.90 17.52
N THR A 24 9.91 -1.09 17.34
CA THR A 24 8.88 -0.54 18.24
C THR A 24 8.74 -1.33 19.53
N ASP A 25 9.28 -2.54 19.62
CA ASP A 25 9.41 -3.30 20.87
C ASP A 25 10.47 -2.71 21.81
N LEU A 26 11.35 -1.84 21.32
CA LEU A 26 12.30 -1.09 22.14
C LEU A 26 11.67 0.15 22.80
N PHE A 27 10.42 0.48 22.48
CA PHE A 27 9.76 1.65 23.05
C PHE A 27 9.34 1.40 24.51
N PRO A 28 9.63 2.33 25.44
CA PRO A 28 9.22 2.20 26.83
C PRO A 28 7.70 2.05 26.97
N GLU A 29 7.24 1.08 27.75
CA GLU A 29 5.81 0.82 27.97
C GLU A 29 5.09 1.96 28.68
N ASP A 30 5.80 2.74 29.50
CA ASP A 30 5.30 3.90 30.24
C ASP A 30 5.32 5.21 29.43
N ASN A 31 5.74 5.17 28.17
CA ASN A 31 5.72 6.32 27.28
C ASN A 31 4.54 6.27 26.31
N ASP A 32 3.41 6.86 26.71
CA ASP A 32 2.17 6.89 25.94
C ASP A 32 2.36 7.38 24.50
N TYR A 33 3.20 8.41 24.28
CA TYR A 33 3.45 8.95 22.93
C TYR A 33 4.13 7.92 22.01
N LEU A 34 5.13 7.21 22.52
CA LEU A 34 5.81 6.17 21.74
C LEU A 34 4.90 4.95 21.53
N GLN A 35 4.06 4.58 22.50
CA GLN A 35 3.09 3.49 22.33
C GLN A 35 2.01 3.83 21.29
N HIS A 36 1.54 5.08 21.25
CA HIS A 36 0.66 5.55 20.18
C HIS A 36 1.35 5.54 18.82
N LEU A 37 2.61 5.98 18.75
CA LEU A 37 3.40 5.93 17.53
C LEU A 37 3.60 4.48 17.03
N LYS A 38 3.90 3.54 17.94
CA LYS A 38 3.96 2.10 17.63
C LYS A 38 2.67 1.61 17.01
N SER A 39 1.53 1.95 17.60
CA SER A 39 0.21 1.55 17.11
C SER A 39 -0.06 2.10 15.70
N ASN A 40 0.28 3.36 15.45
CA ASN A 40 0.15 3.98 14.12
C ASN A 40 1.05 3.29 13.09
N LEU A 41 2.32 3.07 13.40
CA LEU A 41 3.29 2.44 12.50
C LEU A 41 2.88 1.02 12.10
N LEU A 42 2.47 0.21 13.08
CA LEU A 42 2.01 -1.16 12.84
C LEU A 42 0.68 -1.17 12.08
N GLY A 43 -0.22 -0.24 12.39
CA GLY A 43 -1.46 -0.05 11.65
C GLY A 43 -1.24 0.30 10.17
N ASP A 44 -0.35 1.25 9.89
CA ASP A 44 -0.05 1.70 8.53
C ASP A 44 0.50 0.56 7.66
N ILE A 45 1.42 -0.25 8.17
CA ILE A 45 1.97 -1.37 7.40
C ILE A 45 0.96 -2.51 7.21
N MET A 46 0.06 -2.74 8.19
CA MET A 46 -1.04 -3.69 8.03
C MET A 46 -2.05 -3.20 6.98
N ILE A 47 -2.31 -1.89 6.92
CA ILE A 47 -3.11 -1.29 5.84
C ILE A 47 -2.47 -1.55 4.49
N ILE A 48 -1.15 -1.36 4.35
CA ILE A 48 -0.43 -1.65 3.10
C ILE A 48 -0.67 -3.11 2.66
N GLN A 49 -0.48 -4.08 3.56
CA GLN A 49 -0.67 -5.50 3.26
C GLN A 49 -2.11 -5.83 2.86
N ALA A 50 -3.09 -5.28 3.58
CA ALA A 50 -4.50 -5.48 3.29
C ALA A 50 -4.89 -4.90 1.92
N LYS A 51 -4.37 -3.72 1.57
CA LYS A 51 -4.68 -3.03 0.31
C LYS A 51 -3.99 -3.67 -0.89
N ILE A 52 -2.79 -4.23 -0.73
CA ILE A 52 -2.18 -5.08 -1.76
C ILE A 52 -3.09 -6.29 -2.01
N SER A 53 -3.51 -6.99 -0.95
CA SER A 53 -4.36 -8.18 -1.08
C SER A 53 -5.72 -7.86 -1.72
N GLY A 54 -6.33 -6.73 -1.34
CA GLY A 54 -7.60 -6.28 -1.92
C GLY A 54 -7.49 -5.91 -3.41
N ALA A 55 -6.40 -5.26 -3.81
CA ALA A 55 -6.14 -4.93 -5.20
C ALA A 55 -5.89 -6.18 -6.07
N GLU A 56 -5.23 -7.20 -5.53
CA GLU A 56 -5.00 -8.47 -6.24
C GLU A 56 -6.25 -9.35 -6.36
N ALA A 57 -7.26 -9.13 -5.52
CA ALA A 57 -8.52 -9.86 -5.54
C ALA A 57 -9.52 -9.35 -6.58
N VAL A 58 -9.19 -8.28 -7.32
CA VAL A 58 -10.07 -7.67 -8.32
C VAL A 58 -9.35 -7.43 -9.63
N LYS A 59 -10.10 -7.33 -10.74
CA LYS A 59 -9.58 -6.92 -12.05
C LYS A 59 -9.61 -5.40 -12.27
N LEU A 60 -10.45 -4.70 -11.51
CA LEU A 60 -10.81 -3.29 -11.68
C LEU A 60 -9.67 -2.31 -11.39
N TYR A 61 -9.24 -1.58 -12.41
CA TYR A 61 -8.17 -0.58 -12.41
C TYR A 61 -8.47 0.56 -11.45
N ASP A 62 -9.69 1.10 -11.48
CA ASP A 62 -10.13 2.19 -10.61
C ASP A 62 -9.98 1.80 -9.12
N ILE A 63 -10.49 0.63 -8.73
CA ILE A 63 -10.32 0.07 -7.38
C ILE A 63 -8.84 -0.20 -7.08
N LYS A 64 -8.07 -0.76 -8.00
CA LYS A 64 -6.63 -1.00 -7.81
C LYS A 64 -5.87 0.32 -7.57
N MET A 65 -6.20 1.37 -8.30
CA MET A 65 -5.62 2.70 -8.15
C MET A 65 -6.01 3.37 -6.83
N GLU A 66 -7.26 3.20 -6.37
CA GLU A 66 -7.68 3.63 -5.03
C GLU A 66 -6.84 2.95 -3.94
N ASN A 67 -6.69 1.62 -4.01
CA ASN A 67 -5.84 0.86 -3.09
C ASN A 67 -4.38 1.35 -3.14
N ALA A 68 -3.85 1.61 -4.33
CA ALA A 68 -2.50 2.14 -4.52
C ALA A 68 -2.32 3.52 -3.88
N ALA A 69 -3.33 4.39 -3.93
CA ALA A 69 -3.30 5.70 -3.28
C ALA A 69 -3.21 5.57 -1.74
N ILE A 70 -3.99 4.65 -1.15
CA ILE A 70 -3.98 4.36 0.29
C ILE A 70 -2.63 3.78 0.71
N ILE A 71 -2.08 2.84 -0.06
CA ILE A 71 -0.74 2.25 0.17
C ILE A 71 0.33 3.35 0.21
N ARG A 72 0.33 4.25 -0.78
CA ARG A 72 1.29 5.36 -0.85
C ARG A 72 1.17 6.30 0.34
N LYS A 73 -0.07 6.59 0.79
CA LYS A 73 -0.33 7.43 1.97
C LYS A 73 0.25 6.79 3.24
N ALA A 74 -0.06 5.52 3.50
CA ALA A 74 0.46 4.77 4.64
C ALA A 74 2.00 4.64 4.61
N ALA A 75 2.59 4.34 3.45
CA ALA A 75 4.04 4.27 3.30
C ALA A 75 4.72 5.62 3.62
N ARG A 76 4.10 6.73 3.24
CA ARG A 76 4.58 8.07 3.58
C ARG A 76 4.48 8.37 5.07
N GLU A 77 3.41 7.93 5.74
CA GLU A 77 3.24 8.07 7.19
C GLU A 77 4.34 7.32 7.95
N ILE A 78 4.65 6.07 7.54
CA ILE A 78 5.80 5.33 8.05
C ILE A 78 7.10 6.10 7.79
N MET A 79 7.32 6.62 6.58
CA MET A 79 8.57 7.31 6.24
C MET A 79 8.83 8.55 7.13
N VAL A 80 7.81 9.37 7.38
CA VAL A 80 7.94 10.62 8.15
C VAL A 80 7.93 10.40 9.66
N SER A 81 7.38 9.28 10.13
CA SER A 81 7.23 8.96 11.55
C SER A 81 8.56 8.91 12.32
N GLY A 82 9.66 8.57 11.64
CA GLY A 82 11.00 8.59 12.23
C GLY A 82 11.44 9.96 12.77
N ASN A 83 10.90 11.05 12.25
CA ASN A 83 11.22 12.40 12.73
C ASN A 83 10.70 12.62 14.15
N HIS A 84 9.58 11.98 14.51
CA HIS A 84 9.03 12.05 15.86
C HIS A 84 9.96 11.33 16.87
N LEU A 85 10.63 10.25 16.46
CA LEU A 85 11.57 9.54 17.33
C LEU A 85 12.78 10.40 17.70
N GLU A 86 13.35 11.10 16.71
CA GLU A 86 14.46 12.03 16.92
C GLU A 86 14.03 13.19 17.85
N LEU A 87 12.83 13.74 17.63
CA LEU A 87 12.27 14.82 18.47
C LEU A 87 12.03 14.38 19.92
N LEU A 88 11.58 13.15 20.13
CA LEU A 88 11.32 12.59 21.46
C LEU A 88 12.58 12.07 22.16
N GLY A 89 13.77 12.25 21.55
CA GLY A 89 15.04 11.88 22.14
C GLY A 89 15.28 10.38 22.23
N PHE A 90 14.62 9.57 21.39
CA PHE A 90 14.80 8.13 21.38
C PHE A 90 16.22 7.77 20.91
N SER A 91 17.03 7.21 21.82
CA SER A 91 18.47 6.94 21.62
C SER A 91 18.78 6.08 20.40
N ASP A 92 17.80 5.28 20.00
CA ASP A 92 17.90 4.29 18.94
C ASP A 92 17.21 4.72 17.63
N ALA A 93 16.87 6.02 17.50
CA ALA A 93 16.30 6.60 16.29
C ALA A 93 17.16 6.35 15.03
N LYS A 94 18.47 6.12 15.19
CA LYS A 94 19.38 5.69 14.11
C LYS A 94 18.92 4.40 13.42
N TYR A 95 18.27 3.47 14.13
CA TYR A 95 17.74 2.24 13.53
C TYR A 95 16.56 2.51 12.61
N TYR A 96 15.88 3.65 12.76
CA TYR A 96 14.82 4.05 11.84
C TYR A 96 15.30 4.28 10.40
N LYS A 97 16.60 4.51 10.21
CA LYS A 97 17.21 4.53 8.87
C LYS A 97 16.99 3.21 8.12
N ILE A 98 16.94 2.08 8.82
CA ILE A 98 16.66 0.76 8.24
C ILE A 98 15.25 0.75 7.65
N ILE A 99 14.26 1.25 8.39
CA ILE A 99 12.87 1.39 7.92
C ILE A 99 12.80 2.29 6.69
N ARG A 100 13.46 3.45 6.71
CA ARG A 100 13.47 4.39 5.57
C ARG A 100 14.04 3.72 4.31
N ASN A 101 15.11 2.94 4.43
CA ASN A 101 15.67 2.20 3.29
C ASN A 101 14.72 1.11 2.78
N LEU A 102 14.08 0.35 3.67
CA LEU A 102 13.12 -0.67 3.28
C LEU A 102 11.89 -0.08 2.57
N ILE A 103 11.44 1.11 3.00
CA ILE A 103 10.35 1.83 2.33
C ILE A 103 10.78 2.33 0.94
N GLU A 104 12.03 2.74 0.74
CA GLU A 104 12.54 3.08 -0.59
C GLU A 104 12.61 1.86 -1.51
N ASP A 105 13.06 0.70 -1.02
CA ASP A 105 13.03 -0.55 -1.79
C ASP A 105 11.57 -0.94 -2.14
N PHE A 106 10.66 -0.80 -1.18
CA PHE A 106 9.23 -1.01 -1.39
C PHE A 106 8.67 -0.07 -2.46
N ARG A 107 9.10 1.20 -2.49
CA ARG A 107 8.65 2.18 -3.48
C ARG A 107 9.00 1.75 -4.90
N LEU A 108 10.15 1.12 -5.13
CA LEU A 108 10.52 0.60 -6.45
C LEU A 108 9.58 -0.53 -6.87
N LEU A 109 9.33 -1.49 -5.97
CA LEU A 109 8.39 -2.59 -6.21
C LEU A 109 6.96 -2.10 -6.41
N PHE A 110 6.56 -1.03 -5.70
CA PHE A 110 5.27 -0.38 -5.86
C PHE A 110 5.08 0.21 -7.26
N ILE A 111 6.12 0.85 -7.81
CA ILE A 111 6.06 1.39 -9.17
C ILE A 111 5.84 0.28 -10.19
N ASP A 112 6.62 -0.81 -10.09
CA ASP A 112 6.50 -1.96 -10.99
C ASP A 112 5.13 -2.63 -10.86
N TRP A 113 4.61 -2.72 -9.63
CA TRP A 113 3.29 -3.29 -9.35
C TRP A 113 2.14 -2.48 -9.98
N VAL A 114 2.13 -1.15 -9.80
CA VAL A 114 1.11 -0.27 -10.41
C VAL A 114 1.20 -0.27 -11.93
N ALA A 115 2.42 -0.35 -12.48
CA ALA A 115 2.63 -0.43 -13.93
C ALA A 115 2.02 -1.71 -14.56
N GLY A 116 1.73 -2.74 -13.75
CA GLY A 116 1.06 -3.96 -14.19
C GLY A 116 -0.47 -3.86 -14.26
N PHE A 117 -1.09 -2.75 -13.85
CA PHE A 117 -2.56 -2.63 -13.90
C PHE A 117 -3.06 -2.44 -15.33
N ASN A 118 -4.15 -3.11 -15.69
CA ASN A 118 -4.76 -2.99 -17.01
C ASN A 118 -5.74 -1.80 -17.05
N PRO A 119 -5.43 -0.69 -17.74
CA PRO A 119 -6.29 0.49 -17.78
C PRO A 119 -7.60 0.28 -18.55
N LYS A 120 -7.77 -0.88 -19.21
CA LYS A 120 -9.03 -1.23 -19.90
C LYS A 120 -10.05 -1.88 -18.98
N HIS A 121 -9.64 -2.46 -17.86
CA HIS A 121 -10.54 -3.14 -16.93
C HIS A 121 -10.95 -2.14 -15.86
N TYR A 122 -11.88 -1.23 -16.14
CA TYR A 122 -12.27 -0.19 -15.19
C TYR A 122 -13.77 0.02 -15.18
N ILE A 123 -14.29 0.55 -14.07
CA ILE A 123 -15.59 1.22 -14.01
C ILE A 123 -15.32 2.72 -13.87
N VAL A 124 -16.16 3.55 -14.49
CA VAL A 124 -16.02 5.02 -14.39
C VAL A 124 -16.15 5.44 -12.94
N ASP A 125 -15.08 6.04 -12.42
CA ASP A 125 -15.06 6.76 -11.16
C ASP A 125 -15.66 8.16 -11.37
N GLU A 126 -16.86 8.36 -10.84
CA GLU A 126 -17.58 9.64 -10.90
C GLU A 126 -16.88 10.77 -10.12
N TRP A 127 -15.94 10.45 -9.21
CA TRP A 127 -15.10 11.44 -8.53
C TRP A 127 -13.89 11.84 -9.38
N GLY A 128 -13.54 11.05 -10.41
CA GLY A 128 -12.50 11.37 -11.38
C GLY A 128 -11.07 11.17 -10.91
N LEU A 129 -10.85 10.56 -9.74
CA LEU A 129 -9.51 10.41 -9.16
C LEU A 129 -8.78 9.20 -9.72
N PHE A 130 -9.53 8.14 -10.07
CA PHE A 130 -8.96 6.84 -10.42
C PHE A 130 -9.34 6.35 -11.82
N ASN A 131 -9.97 7.21 -12.61
CA ASN A 131 -10.21 6.95 -14.02
C ASN A 131 -8.89 6.75 -14.80
N PRO A 132 -8.87 5.85 -15.80
CA PRO A 132 -7.76 5.76 -16.72
C PRO A 132 -7.47 7.10 -17.44
N PRO A 133 -6.24 7.34 -17.89
CA PRO A 133 -5.89 8.57 -18.59
C PRO A 133 -6.81 8.85 -19.78
N GLY A 134 -7.44 10.02 -19.79
CA GLY A 134 -8.33 10.46 -20.87
C GLY A 134 -9.81 10.11 -20.67
N ILE A 135 -10.18 9.41 -19.61
CA ILE A 135 -11.57 9.14 -19.25
C ILE A 135 -12.10 10.23 -18.32
N SER A 136 -13.19 10.88 -18.73
CA SER A 136 -13.86 11.92 -17.96
C SER A 136 -14.80 11.29 -16.91
N PRO A 137 -15.03 11.94 -15.75
CA PRO A 137 -15.96 11.41 -14.72
C PRO A 137 -17.41 11.28 -15.19
N ASP A 138 -17.79 11.99 -16.26
CA ASP A 138 -19.11 11.93 -16.91
C ASP A 138 -19.14 11.01 -18.14
N TYR A 139 -18.07 10.24 -18.38
CA TYR A 139 -18.03 9.27 -19.46
C TYR A 139 -19.10 8.18 -19.22
N VAL A 140 -19.99 7.99 -20.19
CA VAL A 140 -20.97 6.90 -20.16
C VAL A 140 -20.32 5.68 -20.78
N GLN A 141 -19.91 4.74 -19.93
CA GLN A 141 -19.38 3.45 -20.35
C GLN A 141 -20.41 2.66 -21.15
N ARG A 142 -19.94 1.99 -22.22
CA ARG A 142 -20.76 1.07 -23.00
C ARG A 142 -20.68 -0.33 -22.41
N ASP A 143 -21.72 -1.13 -22.62
CA ASP A 143 -21.79 -2.51 -22.12
C ASP A 143 -20.61 -3.37 -22.62
N ASP A 144 -20.18 -3.19 -23.88
CA ASP A 144 -19.05 -3.92 -24.48
C ASP A 144 -17.69 -3.63 -23.80
N GLU A 145 -17.59 -2.53 -23.04
CA GLU A 145 -16.38 -2.20 -22.28
C GLU A 145 -16.29 -2.97 -20.95
N LEU A 146 -17.36 -3.67 -20.57
CA LEU A 146 -17.49 -4.44 -19.34
C LEU A 146 -17.38 -5.96 -19.55
N ASP A 147 -17.19 -6.43 -20.79
CA ASP A 147 -17.11 -7.85 -21.13
C ASP A 147 -16.06 -8.62 -20.29
N PHE A 148 -15.01 -7.95 -19.81
CA PHE A 148 -13.98 -8.53 -18.94
C PHE A 148 -14.50 -9.00 -17.56
N LEU A 149 -15.70 -8.57 -17.15
CA LEU A 149 -16.35 -9.02 -15.93
C LEU A 149 -16.95 -10.43 -16.08
N ASP A 150 -17.32 -10.79 -17.30
CA ASP A 150 -17.90 -12.09 -17.64
C ASP A 150 -16.83 -13.11 -18.08
N GLU A 151 -15.58 -12.66 -18.27
CA GLU A 151 -14.44 -13.55 -18.45
C GLU A 151 -14.19 -14.32 -17.14
N ASP A 152 -14.73 -15.53 -17.06
CA ASP A 152 -14.44 -16.49 -16.00
C ASP A 152 -12.92 -16.63 -15.85
N ASP A 153 -12.44 -16.64 -14.60
CA ASP A 153 -11.04 -16.93 -14.24
C ASP A 153 -10.73 -18.42 -14.50
N GLU A 154 -10.83 -18.89 -15.74
CA GLU A 154 -10.59 -20.29 -16.11
C GLU A 154 -9.12 -20.71 -16.08
N ASP A 155 -8.18 -19.79 -15.89
CA ASP A 155 -6.74 -20.10 -15.80
C ASP A 155 -6.23 -20.00 -14.36
N ASN A 156 -6.40 -21.10 -13.61
CA ASN A 156 -5.88 -21.26 -12.26
C ASN A 156 -4.37 -21.57 -12.22
#